data_AF-H2CA12-F1
#
_entry.id   AF-H2CA12-F1
#
_cell.length_a   1.000
_cell.length_b   1.000
_cell.length_c   1.000
_cell.angle_alpha   90.00
_cell.angle_beta   90.00
_cell.angle_gamma   90.00
#
_symmetry.space_group_name_H-M   'P 1'
#
loop_
_entity.id
_entity.type
_entity.pdbx_description
1 polymer ?
#
loop_
_entity_poly.entity_id
_entity_poly.type
_entity_poly.pdbx_seq_one_letter_code
_entity_poly.pdbx_strand_id
1 'polypeptide(L)'
;MKRFLQIHMLTSYPPSNLNRDDLGRPKTAVVGGTTRLRISSQSLKRAWRTSSVFQEGLGGISIDGGLGIRSKRIGEDVYEKLKAGGIAEKDAIAWARSIAGCFGKLKGEKEKLPTVLHIEQLAFVSPEEQKAIFALTGELIKAKSAPTEEQLELLRAENSGADIALFGRMLASDPKFNVEAAAQVAHSFSVQKVVVEDDFFTAVDDLNKGEEDVGAGHMGDTEFASGIFYTYINIDRTLLNENLKGAGDKELAKKAIRALVQAAATVAPTGKQNSFGSRAYAHYIMAELGDQQPRSLSLAYVKAVQGDDMLQNSIQSLSDIRDRMEQVYGKCSEAVATMNVLTGEGSLQEILNFCVAE
;
A
#
# COMPACT_ATOMS: atom_id res chain seq x y z
N MET A 1 3.82 15.09 22.20
CA MET A 1 3.61 14.55 20.85
C MET A 1 2.13 14.58 20.53
N LYS A 2 1.72 15.38 19.55
CA LYS A 2 0.35 15.35 19.05
C LYS A 2 0.06 13.96 18.44
N ARG A 3 -1.02 13.31 18.86
CA ARG A 3 -1.32 11.89 18.58
C ARG A 3 -1.69 11.63 17.13
N PHE A 4 -2.63 12.38 16.58
CA PHE A 4 -3.17 12.10 15.24
C PHE A 4 -2.58 13.06 14.21
N LEU A 5 -2.10 12.47 13.12
CA LEU A 5 -1.71 13.18 11.90
C LEU A 5 -2.71 12.83 10.80
N GLN A 6 -3.40 13.85 10.30
CA GLN A 6 -4.38 13.72 9.23
C GLN A 6 -3.85 14.38 7.97
N ILE A 7 -3.99 13.71 6.83
CA ILE A 7 -3.47 14.17 5.54
C ILE A 7 -4.60 14.10 4.54
N HIS A 8 -4.87 15.25 3.92
CA HIS A 8 -5.88 15.45 2.90
C HIS A 8 -5.17 15.84 1.61
N MET A 9 -5.38 15.07 0.54
CA MET A 9 -4.64 15.28 -0.70
C MET A 9 -5.60 15.35 -1.88
N LEU A 10 -5.29 16.24 -2.82
CA LEU A 10 -5.93 16.29 -4.13
C LEU A 10 -4.91 15.96 -5.21
N THR A 11 -5.24 15.01 -6.07
CA THR A 11 -4.39 14.59 -7.18
C THR A 11 -5.22 14.51 -8.45
N SER A 12 -4.89 15.31 -9.46
CA SER A 12 -5.45 15.19 -10.79
C SER A 12 -4.72 14.07 -11.54
N TYR A 13 -5.49 13.12 -12.08
CA TYR A 13 -4.97 12.09 -12.98
C TYR A 13 -5.57 12.29 -14.39
N PRO A 14 -4.73 12.20 -15.44
CA PRO A 14 -5.20 12.24 -16.81
C PRO A 14 -6.05 11.00 -17.15
N PRO A 15 -6.66 10.92 -18.35
CA PRO A 15 -7.35 9.74 -18.83
C PRO A 15 -6.56 8.46 -18.55
N SER A 16 -7.12 7.58 -17.70
CA SER A 16 -6.40 6.41 -17.20
C SER A 16 -7.30 5.35 -16.57
N ASN A 17 -6.72 4.16 -16.33
CA ASN A 17 -7.38 3.07 -15.62
C ASN A 17 -6.47 2.55 -14.47
N LEU A 18 -6.28 3.43 -13.47
CA LEU A 18 -5.37 3.25 -12.33
C LEU A 18 -5.71 2.03 -11.46
N ASN A 19 -6.99 1.73 -11.31
CA ASN A 19 -7.48 0.62 -10.50
C ASN A 19 -8.79 0.07 -11.06
N ARG A 20 -8.75 -1.19 -11.53
CA ARG A 20 -9.87 -1.87 -12.19
C ARG A 20 -10.44 -3.04 -11.42
N ASP A 21 -11.67 -3.41 -11.74
CA ASP A 21 -12.31 -4.65 -11.29
C ASP A 21 -11.87 -5.87 -12.13
N ASP A 22 -12.53 -7.00 -11.90
CA ASP A 22 -12.31 -8.28 -12.57
C ASP A 22 -12.71 -8.27 -14.06
N LEU A 23 -13.60 -7.36 -14.47
CA LEU A 23 -14.00 -7.15 -15.86
C LEU A 23 -13.10 -6.14 -16.59
N GLY A 24 -12.09 -5.59 -15.91
CA GLY A 24 -11.16 -4.62 -16.48
C GLY A 24 -11.64 -3.17 -16.40
N ARG A 25 -12.81 -2.92 -15.81
CA ARG A 25 -13.44 -1.61 -15.72
C ARG A 25 -12.84 -0.76 -14.62
N PRO A 26 -12.64 0.56 -14.80
CA PRO A 26 -12.27 1.45 -13.70
C PRO A 26 -13.23 1.29 -12.52
N LYS A 27 -12.68 1.07 -11.32
CA LYS A 27 -13.52 0.95 -10.12
C LYS A 27 -14.26 2.25 -9.86
N THR A 28 -15.55 2.15 -9.58
CA THR A 28 -16.39 3.29 -9.23
C THR A 28 -17.01 3.16 -7.84
N ALA A 29 -17.61 4.24 -7.35
CA ALA A 29 -18.46 4.29 -6.17
C ALA A 29 -19.52 5.39 -6.32
N VAL A 30 -20.64 5.29 -5.61
CA VAL A 30 -21.65 6.35 -5.54
C VAL A 30 -21.36 7.22 -4.32
N VAL A 31 -21.14 8.52 -4.52
CA VAL A 31 -20.94 9.51 -3.44
C VAL A 31 -21.88 10.68 -3.70
N GLY A 32 -22.77 10.93 -2.72
CA GLY A 32 -23.80 11.98 -2.80
C GLY A 32 -24.70 11.87 -4.03
N GLY A 33 -25.05 10.65 -4.42
CA GLY A 33 -25.97 10.38 -5.53
C GLY A 33 -25.34 10.37 -6.93
N THR A 34 -24.03 10.60 -7.06
CA THR A 34 -23.35 10.56 -8.37
C THR A 34 -22.20 9.55 -8.39
N THR A 35 -22.02 8.89 -9.54
CA THR A 35 -20.91 7.98 -9.80
C THR A 35 -19.56 8.70 -9.82
N ARG A 36 -18.61 8.16 -9.06
CA ARG A 36 -17.22 8.62 -8.91
C ARG A 36 -16.27 7.51 -9.31
N LEU A 37 -15.09 7.88 -9.80
CA LEU A 37 -13.98 6.94 -9.82
C LEU A 37 -13.54 6.65 -8.39
N ARG A 38 -13.01 5.45 -8.16
CA ARG A 38 -12.51 5.01 -6.87
C ARG A 38 -11.18 4.28 -7.05
N ILE A 39 -10.16 4.72 -6.34
CA ILE A 39 -8.92 3.95 -6.15
C ILE A 39 -9.01 3.27 -4.79
N SER A 40 -8.86 1.96 -4.80
CA SER A 40 -8.97 1.17 -3.57
C SER A 40 -7.80 1.41 -2.62
N SER A 41 -8.06 1.45 -1.31
CA SER A 41 -7.03 1.72 -0.29
C SER A 41 -5.90 0.69 -0.34
N GLN A 42 -6.20 -0.57 -0.67
CA GLN A 42 -5.20 -1.61 -0.89
C GLN A 42 -4.30 -1.34 -2.10
N SER A 43 -4.83 -0.73 -3.17
CA SER A 43 -4.06 -0.35 -4.35
C SER A 43 -3.09 0.77 -3.99
N LEU A 44 -3.55 1.79 -3.25
CA LEU A 44 -2.74 2.89 -2.74
C LEU A 44 -1.63 2.38 -1.81
N LYS A 45 -2.01 1.66 -0.75
CA LYS A 45 -1.06 1.09 0.22
C LYS A 45 -0.01 0.21 -0.45
N ARG A 46 -0.40 -0.61 -1.44
CA ARG A 46 0.57 -1.43 -2.18
C ARG A 46 1.51 -0.56 -3.00
N ALA A 47 0.99 0.38 -3.78
CA ALA A 47 1.79 1.26 -4.63
C ALA A 47 2.84 2.03 -3.82
N TRP A 48 2.43 2.60 -2.67
CA TRP A 48 3.34 3.33 -1.78
C TRP A 48 4.38 2.40 -1.16
N ARG A 49 3.95 1.32 -0.52
CA ARG A 49 4.85 0.38 0.17
C ARG A 49 5.91 -0.23 -0.74
N THR A 50 5.56 -0.55 -1.99
CA THR A 50 6.50 -1.16 -2.95
C THR A 50 7.24 -0.14 -3.80
N SER A 51 7.10 1.16 -3.54
CA SER A 51 7.82 2.20 -4.27
C SER A 51 9.28 2.27 -3.85
N SER A 52 10.14 2.84 -4.71
CA SER A 52 11.52 3.17 -4.34
C SER A 52 11.54 4.21 -3.23
N VAL A 53 10.70 5.25 -3.32
CA VAL A 53 10.58 6.33 -2.34
C VAL A 53 10.37 5.80 -0.93
N PHE A 54 9.47 4.82 -0.76
CA PHE A 54 9.21 4.22 0.54
C PHE A 54 10.36 3.32 1.03
N GLN A 55 10.99 2.58 0.11
CA GLN A 55 12.08 1.66 0.42
C GLN A 55 13.41 2.38 0.68
N GLU A 56 13.69 3.51 0.04
CA GLU A 56 14.89 4.33 0.30
C GLU A 56 14.88 4.86 1.74
N GLY A 57 13.71 5.16 2.29
CA GLY A 57 13.56 5.65 3.66
C GLY A 57 13.60 4.57 4.75
N LEU A 58 13.30 3.32 4.41
CA LEU A 58 13.02 2.24 5.39
C LEU A 58 13.73 0.92 5.11
N GLY A 59 14.48 0.80 4.01
CA GLY A 59 15.04 -0.46 3.52
C GLY A 59 14.12 -1.18 2.52
N GLY A 60 14.69 -2.14 1.79
CA GLY A 60 14.00 -2.88 0.74
C GLY A 60 13.01 -3.94 1.26
N ILE A 61 12.15 -4.43 0.36
CA ILE A 61 11.35 -5.66 0.57
C ILE A 61 12.21 -6.85 0.15
N SER A 62 13.15 -7.22 1.02
CA SER A 62 14.08 -8.31 0.78
C SER A 62 14.57 -8.89 2.10
N ILE A 63 15.23 -10.04 1.99
CA ILE A 63 16.06 -10.59 3.07
C ILE A 63 17.09 -9.52 3.45
N ASP A 64 17.25 -9.28 4.75
CA ASP A 64 18.05 -8.20 5.35
C ASP A 64 17.59 -6.76 5.06
N GLY A 65 16.46 -6.59 4.35
CA GLY A 65 15.77 -5.32 4.21
C GLY A 65 15.08 -4.90 5.51
N GLY A 66 14.57 -3.66 5.55
CA GLY A 66 13.87 -3.11 6.72
C GLY A 66 12.35 -3.20 6.64
N LEU A 67 11.80 -3.84 5.61
CA LEU A 67 10.36 -4.03 5.41
C LEU A 67 9.97 -5.50 5.45
N GLY A 68 8.71 -5.77 5.80
CA GLY A 68 8.22 -7.14 5.82
C GLY A 68 8.06 -7.74 4.41
N ILE A 69 7.87 -9.06 4.33
CA ILE A 69 7.50 -9.77 3.10
C ILE A 69 6.09 -10.33 3.22
N ARG A 70 5.24 -10.06 2.22
CA ARG A 70 3.91 -10.68 2.12
C ARG A 70 3.93 -11.83 1.14
N SER A 71 3.90 -13.05 1.63
CA SER A 71 4.03 -14.24 0.79
C SER A 71 3.28 -15.44 1.38
N LYS A 72 2.87 -16.34 0.47
CA LYS A 72 2.42 -17.69 0.82
C LYS A 72 3.48 -18.75 0.49
N ARG A 73 4.63 -18.32 -0.04
CA ARG A 73 5.65 -19.14 -0.70
C ARG A 73 6.97 -19.17 0.08
N ILE A 74 6.96 -18.82 1.36
CA ILE A 74 8.17 -18.80 2.20
C ILE A 74 8.85 -20.19 2.18
N GLY A 75 8.05 -21.26 2.17
CA GLY A 75 8.56 -22.62 2.06
C GLY A 75 9.27 -22.93 0.74
N GLU A 76 8.95 -22.24 -0.37
CA GLU A 76 9.72 -22.39 -1.62
C GLU A 76 11.15 -21.89 -1.43
N ASP A 77 11.34 -20.68 -0.92
CA ASP A 77 12.66 -20.08 -0.73
C ASP A 77 13.52 -20.90 0.24
N VAL A 78 12.91 -21.45 1.29
CA VAL A 78 13.59 -22.35 2.24
C VAL A 78 13.98 -23.66 1.56
N TYR A 79 13.06 -24.29 0.83
CA TYR A 79 13.29 -25.53 0.11
C TYR A 79 14.45 -25.41 -0.89
N GLU A 80 14.45 -24.36 -1.72
CA GLU A 80 15.50 -24.13 -2.71
C GLU A 80 16.88 -23.97 -2.04
N LYS A 81 16.94 -23.27 -0.89
CA LYS A 81 18.18 -23.15 -0.12
C LYS A 81 18.64 -24.46 0.51
N LEU A 82 17.73 -25.26 1.06
CA LEU A 82 18.03 -26.58 1.61
C LEU A 82 18.57 -27.52 0.51
N LYS A 83 17.95 -27.53 -0.67
CA LYS A 83 18.40 -28.31 -1.83
C LYS A 83 19.77 -27.87 -2.33
N ALA A 84 20.00 -26.56 -2.47
CA ALA A 84 21.31 -26.02 -2.82
C ALA A 84 22.39 -26.35 -1.77
N GLY A 85 21.99 -26.47 -0.50
CA GLY A 85 22.83 -26.92 0.61
C GLY A 85 23.08 -28.44 0.68
N GLY A 86 22.56 -29.22 -0.27
CA GLY A 86 22.78 -30.67 -0.34
C GLY A 86 21.87 -31.51 0.57
N ILE A 87 20.77 -30.96 1.06
CA ILE A 87 19.76 -31.72 1.80
C ILE A 87 18.92 -32.57 0.83
N ALA A 88 18.65 -33.82 1.21
CA ALA A 88 17.83 -34.73 0.41
C ALA A 88 16.43 -34.16 0.19
N GLU A 89 15.82 -34.42 -0.97
CA GLU A 89 14.56 -33.80 -1.35
C GLU A 89 13.42 -34.01 -0.35
N LYS A 90 13.29 -35.25 0.12
CA LYS A 90 12.27 -35.62 1.11
C LYS A 90 12.41 -34.78 2.40
N ASP A 91 13.64 -34.62 2.88
CA ASP A 91 13.93 -33.86 4.10
C ASP A 91 13.79 -32.36 3.86
N ALA A 92 14.23 -31.86 2.70
CA ALA A 92 14.08 -30.47 2.32
C ALA A 92 12.60 -30.05 2.26
N ILE A 93 11.72 -30.90 1.69
CA ILE A 93 10.27 -30.67 1.69
C ILE A 93 9.73 -30.65 3.12
N ALA A 94 10.10 -31.63 3.95
CA ALA A 94 9.62 -31.72 5.32
C ALA A 94 10.02 -30.49 6.15
N TRP A 95 11.30 -30.10 6.12
CA TRP A 95 11.81 -28.99 6.93
C TRP A 95 11.30 -27.64 6.44
N ALA A 96 11.21 -27.45 5.12
CA ALA A 96 10.61 -26.24 4.55
C ALA A 96 9.13 -26.09 4.93
N ARG A 97 8.38 -27.21 4.95
CA ARG A 97 7.00 -27.23 5.43
C ARG A 97 6.92 -26.88 6.92
N SER A 98 7.78 -27.46 7.77
CA SER A 98 7.81 -27.11 9.20
C SER A 98 8.02 -25.62 9.43
N ILE A 99 8.98 -25.01 8.72
CA ILE A 99 9.26 -23.57 8.82
C ILE A 99 8.10 -22.72 8.28
N ALA A 100 7.54 -23.08 7.12
CA ALA A 100 6.40 -22.35 6.56
C ALA A 100 5.15 -22.45 7.45
N GLY A 101 4.96 -23.60 8.10
CA GLY A 101 3.86 -23.86 9.04
C GLY A 101 3.83 -22.91 10.24
N CYS A 102 4.97 -22.34 10.64
CA CYS A 102 5.05 -21.32 11.68
C CYS A 102 4.27 -20.03 11.34
N PHE A 103 4.01 -19.77 10.06
CA PHE A 103 3.42 -18.51 9.58
C PHE A 103 1.98 -18.66 9.08
N GLY A 104 1.46 -19.88 9.04
CA GLY A 104 0.09 -20.14 8.60
C GLY A 104 -0.17 -21.60 8.29
N LYS A 105 -1.44 -21.90 8.02
CA LYS A 105 -1.87 -23.26 7.71
C LYS A 105 -1.27 -23.73 6.39
N LEU A 106 -0.58 -24.87 6.39
CA LEU A 106 0.01 -25.46 5.20
C LEU A 106 -1.04 -25.98 4.22
N LYS A 107 -0.69 -25.95 2.93
CA LYS A 107 -1.39 -26.71 1.89
C LYS A 107 -1.26 -28.22 2.13
N GLY A 108 -2.22 -28.97 1.58
CA GLY A 108 -2.33 -30.41 1.79
C GLY A 108 -1.09 -31.17 1.30
N GLU A 109 -0.75 -32.27 1.98
CA GLU A 109 0.44 -33.07 1.68
C GLU A 109 0.38 -33.80 0.33
N LYS A 110 -0.81 -33.91 -0.27
CA LYS A 110 -1.03 -34.51 -1.59
C LYS A 110 -0.78 -33.54 -2.75
N GLU A 111 -0.54 -32.27 -2.46
CA GLU A 111 -0.22 -31.27 -3.48
C GLU A 111 1.15 -31.56 -4.12
N LYS A 112 1.34 -31.10 -5.36
CA LYS A 112 2.64 -31.24 -6.05
C LYS A 112 3.58 -30.10 -5.66
N LEU A 113 4.89 -30.30 -5.87
CA LEU A 113 5.84 -29.19 -5.83
C LEU A 113 5.52 -28.16 -6.92
N PRO A 114 5.60 -26.85 -6.62
CA PRO A 114 5.99 -26.26 -5.33
C PRO A 114 4.81 -26.02 -4.36
N THR A 115 3.56 -26.27 -4.77
CA THR A 115 2.34 -25.96 -3.99
C THR A 115 2.29 -26.64 -2.61
N VAL A 116 2.88 -27.83 -2.47
CA VAL A 116 3.02 -28.51 -1.18
C VAL A 116 3.86 -27.72 -0.17
N LEU A 117 4.64 -26.72 -0.59
CA LEU A 117 5.44 -25.86 0.29
C LEU A 117 4.70 -24.59 0.71
N HIS A 118 3.49 -24.37 0.20
CA HIS A 118 2.76 -23.12 0.44
C HIS A 118 1.94 -23.19 1.71
N ILE A 119 1.73 -22.01 2.30
CA ILE A 119 0.63 -21.78 3.24
C ILE A 119 -0.64 -21.35 2.48
N GLU A 120 -1.81 -21.56 3.10
CA GLU A 120 -3.12 -21.27 2.52
C GLU A 120 -3.37 -19.76 2.42
N GLN A 121 -2.98 -19.00 3.45
CA GLN A 121 -3.17 -17.56 3.56
C GLN A 121 -1.83 -16.82 3.33
N LEU A 122 -1.90 -15.54 2.94
CA LEU A 122 -0.70 -14.70 2.89
C LEU A 122 -0.24 -14.39 4.32
N ALA A 123 1.00 -14.74 4.64
CA ALA A 123 1.66 -14.26 5.86
C ALA A 123 2.40 -12.94 5.57
N PHE A 124 2.42 -12.06 6.57
CA PHE A 124 3.23 -10.84 6.54
C PHE A 124 4.39 -11.00 7.53
N VAL A 125 5.56 -11.34 7.00
CA VAL A 125 6.75 -11.74 7.77
C VAL A 125 7.62 -10.53 8.02
N SER A 126 7.95 -10.24 9.28
CA SER A 126 8.77 -9.09 9.67
C SER A 126 10.25 -9.26 9.26
N PRO A 127 11.06 -8.19 9.28
CA PRO A 127 12.50 -8.29 9.00
C PRO A 127 13.23 -9.29 9.91
N GLU A 128 12.93 -9.31 11.19
CA GLU A 128 13.53 -10.22 12.18
C GLU A 128 13.11 -11.67 11.94
N GLU A 129 11.85 -11.89 11.60
CA GLU A 129 11.34 -13.23 11.26
C GLU A 129 11.98 -13.76 9.98
N GLN A 130 12.15 -12.91 8.96
CA GLN A 130 12.88 -13.26 7.73
C GLN A 130 14.32 -13.70 8.06
N LYS A 131 15.04 -12.90 8.86
CA LYS A 131 16.40 -13.24 9.29
C LYS A 131 16.45 -14.56 10.05
N ALA A 132 15.51 -14.78 10.96
CA ALA A 132 15.42 -16.02 11.74
C ALA A 132 15.18 -17.24 10.84
N ILE A 133 14.28 -17.15 9.86
CA ILE A 133 14.02 -18.21 8.87
C ILE A 133 15.31 -18.62 8.15
N PHE A 134 16.08 -17.65 7.64
CA PHE A 134 17.28 -17.95 6.86
C PHE A 134 18.47 -18.37 7.72
N ALA A 135 18.60 -17.83 8.92
CA ALA A 135 19.59 -18.28 9.90
C ALA A 135 19.35 -19.75 10.25
N LEU A 136 18.11 -20.11 10.60
CA LEU A 136 17.72 -21.50 10.87
C LEU A 136 17.99 -22.38 9.65
N THR A 137 17.58 -21.96 8.45
CA THR A 137 17.83 -22.72 7.21
C THR A 137 19.33 -23.02 7.05
N GLY A 138 20.20 -22.05 7.32
CA GLY A 138 21.66 -22.24 7.29
C GLY A 138 22.19 -23.20 8.36
N GLU A 139 21.62 -23.18 9.56
CA GLU A 139 21.95 -24.13 10.64
C GLU A 139 21.55 -25.56 10.28
N LEU A 140 20.35 -25.76 9.73
CA LEU A 140 19.88 -27.08 9.30
C LEU A 140 20.76 -27.68 8.20
N ILE A 141 21.24 -26.85 7.26
CA ILE A 141 22.19 -27.27 6.22
C ILE A 141 23.51 -27.75 6.83
N LYS A 142 24.04 -27.02 7.82
CA LYS A 142 25.32 -27.36 8.48
C LYS A 142 25.20 -28.61 9.35
N ALA A 143 24.14 -28.70 10.14
CA ALA A 143 23.90 -29.80 11.06
C ALA A 143 23.40 -31.07 10.36
N LYS A 144 22.80 -30.94 9.16
CA LYS A 144 22.13 -32.00 8.42
C LYS A 144 21.08 -32.73 9.27
N SER A 145 20.36 -31.99 10.09
CA SER A 145 19.32 -32.49 10.99
C SER A 145 18.04 -31.69 10.83
N ALA A 146 16.91 -32.32 11.17
CA ALA A 146 15.61 -31.65 11.18
C ALA A 146 15.56 -30.52 12.23
N PRO A 147 14.71 -29.49 12.01
CA PRO A 147 14.51 -28.44 13.00
C PRO A 147 13.85 -29.00 14.27
N THR A 148 14.28 -28.51 15.43
CA THR A 148 13.60 -28.78 16.71
C THR A 148 12.38 -27.87 16.90
N GLU A 149 11.49 -28.20 17.84
CA GLU A 149 10.32 -27.37 18.15
C GLU A 149 10.74 -25.95 18.61
N GLU A 150 11.79 -25.86 19.43
CA GLU A 150 12.34 -24.58 19.93
C GLU A 150 12.87 -23.71 18.78
N GLN A 151 13.53 -24.31 17.79
CA GLN A 151 14.02 -23.60 16.61
C GLN A 151 12.88 -23.06 15.73
N LEU A 152 11.69 -23.66 15.79
CA LEU A 152 10.52 -23.25 15.02
C LEU A 152 9.75 -22.08 15.66
N GLU A 153 10.18 -21.58 16.83
CA GLU A 153 9.65 -20.35 17.42
C GLU A 153 10.17 -19.11 16.66
N LEU A 154 9.73 -18.94 15.40
CA LEU A 154 10.23 -17.92 14.49
C LEU A 154 9.48 -16.59 14.58
N LEU A 155 8.21 -16.60 14.98
CA LEU A 155 7.38 -15.39 15.08
C LEU A 155 7.91 -14.41 16.14
N ARG A 156 7.80 -13.11 15.87
CA ARG A 156 8.25 -12.03 16.74
C ARG A 156 7.12 -11.04 16.99
N ALA A 157 6.81 -10.80 18.26
CA ALA A 157 5.83 -9.79 18.66
C ALA A 157 6.42 -8.39 18.47
N GLU A 158 7.66 -8.21 18.93
CA GLU A 158 8.45 -7.00 18.78
C GLU A 158 9.37 -7.13 17.57
N ASN A 159 9.25 -6.20 16.61
CA ASN A 159 10.00 -6.23 15.35
C ASN A 159 10.15 -4.82 14.76
N SER A 160 11.02 -4.66 13.76
CA SER A 160 11.31 -3.37 13.12
C SER A 160 10.53 -3.11 11.83
N GLY A 161 9.55 -3.96 11.49
CA GLY A 161 8.78 -3.85 10.26
C GLY A 161 7.88 -2.62 10.23
N ALA A 162 8.39 -1.49 9.72
CA ALA A 162 7.67 -0.22 9.65
C ALA A 162 6.36 -0.30 8.84
N ASP A 163 6.34 -1.10 7.77
CA ASP A 163 5.14 -1.34 6.98
C ASP A 163 4.11 -2.23 7.68
N ILE A 164 4.54 -3.17 8.53
CA ILE A 164 3.67 -3.95 9.41
C ILE A 164 3.08 -3.03 10.49
N ALA A 165 3.89 -2.17 11.10
CA ALA A 165 3.43 -1.22 12.12
C ALA A 165 2.42 -0.20 11.56
N LEU A 166 2.64 0.28 10.34
CA LEU A 166 1.71 1.19 9.66
C LEU A 166 0.43 0.50 9.22
N PHE A 167 0.51 -0.68 8.58
CA PHE A 167 -0.64 -1.28 7.87
C PHE A 167 -1.24 -2.51 8.55
N GLY A 168 -0.69 -2.92 9.68
CA GLY A 168 -1.12 -4.05 10.49
C GLY A 168 -0.70 -5.41 9.93
N ARG A 169 -0.87 -6.41 10.79
CA ARG A 169 -0.67 -7.83 10.48
C ARG A 169 -1.75 -8.66 11.16
N MET A 170 -2.28 -9.64 10.42
CA MET A 170 -3.22 -10.63 10.94
C MET A 170 -2.68 -12.04 10.63
N LEU A 171 -2.55 -12.85 11.68
CA LEU A 171 -2.17 -14.26 11.68
C LEU A 171 -3.28 -15.02 12.41
N ALA A 172 -4.09 -15.77 11.67
CA ALA A 172 -5.26 -16.46 12.23
C ALA A 172 -4.88 -17.57 13.22
N SER A 173 -3.78 -18.28 12.95
CA SER A 173 -3.28 -19.38 13.79
C SER A 173 -2.63 -18.89 15.08
N ASP A 174 -2.03 -17.69 15.06
CA ASP A 174 -1.31 -17.14 16.22
C ASP A 174 -1.67 -15.66 16.46
N PRO A 175 -2.89 -15.37 16.95
CA PRO A 175 -3.37 -14.00 17.12
C PRO A 175 -2.52 -13.13 18.05
N LYS A 176 -1.72 -13.75 18.94
CA LYS A 176 -0.78 -13.06 19.84
C LYS A 176 0.31 -12.26 19.10
N PHE A 177 0.55 -12.56 17.82
CA PHE A 177 1.49 -11.84 16.96
C PHE A 177 0.80 -10.88 15.99
N ASN A 178 -0.52 -10.66 16.12
CA ASN A 178 -1.21 -9.65 15.35
C ASN A 178 -0.68 -8.25 15.70
N VAL A 179 -0.66 -7.38 14.70
CA VAL A 179 -0.26 -5.98 14.86
C VAL A 179 -1.43 -5.12 14.40
N GLU A 180 -1.91 -4.25 15.27
CA GLU A 180 -2.92 -3.27 14.92
C GLU A 180 -2.32 -2.18 14.04
N ALA A 181 -3.02 -1.79 12.97
CA ALA A 181 -2.51 -0.83 12.01
C ALA A 181 -2.55 0.59 12.56
N ALA A 182 -1.40 1.28 12.62
CA ALA A 182 -1.34 2.67 13.03
C ALA A 182 -1.84 3.66 11.97
N ALA A 183 -1.88 3.27 10.69
CA ALA A 183 -2.30 4.11 9.58
C ALA A 183 -3.64 3.64 8.97
N GLN A 184 -4.60 4.56 8.97
CA GLN A 184 -5.89 4.44 8.31
C GLN A 184 -5.80 5.13 6.94
N VAL A 185 -6.00 4.37 5.87
CA VAL A 185 -5.99 4.89 4.49
C VAL A 185 -7.38 4.68 3.89
N ALA A 186 -8.05 5.78 3.56
CA ALA A 186 -9.37 5.71 2.92
C ALA A 186 -9.27 5.24 1.46
N HIS A 187 -10.40 4.75 0.93
CA HIS A 187 -10.56 4.70 -0.52
C HIS A 187 -10.50 6.13 -1.07
N SER A 188 -9.68 6.35 -2.08
CA SER A 188 -9.65 7.63 -2.78
C SER A 188 -10.74 7.65 -3.83
N PHE A 189 -11.41 8.79 -4.02
CA PHE A 189 -12.49 8.91 -5.00
C PHE A 189 -12.47 10.26 -5.71
N SER A 190 -13.04 10.31 -6.92
CA SER A 190 -13.11 11.55 -7.69
C SER A 190 -14.06 12.58 -7.07
N VAL A 191 -13.65 13.84 -7.01
CA VAL A 191 -14.42 14.94 -6.39
C VAL A 191 -15.53 15.46 -7.30
N GLN A 192 -15.42 15.23 -8.61
CA GLN A 192 -16.42 15.50 -9.64
C GLN A 192 -17.12 14.21 -10.12
N LYS A 193 -18.30 14.36 -10.75
CA LYS A 193 -19.02 13.23 -11.37
C LYS A 193 -18.20 12.72 -12.53
N VAL A 194 -18.14 11.40 -12.70
CA VAL A 194 -17.41 10.79 -13.82
C VAL A 194 -18.32 9.90 -14.65
N VAL A 195 -18.12 9.96 -15.96
CA VAL A 195 -18.60 8.99 -16.93
C VAL A 195 -17.38 8.18 -17.37
N VAL A 196 -17.49 6.86 -17.37
CA VAL A 196 -16.44 5.98 -17.89
C VAL A 196 -16.57 5.95 -19.41
N GLU A 197 -15.44 6.10 -20.09
CA GLU A 197 -15.33 6.12 -21.55
C GLU A 197 -14.71 4.82 -22.04
N ASP A 198 -15.11 4.40 -23.24
CA ASP A 198 -14.59 3.20 -23.92
C ASP A 198 -13.52 3.60 -24.95
N ASP A 199 -12.36 2.96 -24.90
CA ASP A 199 -11.31 3.03 -25.92
C ASP A 199 -11.33 1.74 -26.75
N PHE A 200 -11.87 1.81 -27.97
CA PHE A 200 -11.81 0.72 -28.94
C PHE A 200 -10.44 0.73 -29.63
N PHE A 201 -9.71 -0.37 -29.53
CA PHE A 201 -8.37 -0.50 -30.10
C PHE A 201 -8.23 -1.75 -30.97
N THR A 202 -7.29 -1.67 -31.90
CA THR A 202 -6.89 -2.78 -32.77
C THR A 202 -5.42 -3.07 -32.61
N ALA A 203 -5.02 -4.34 -32.67
CA ALA A 203 -3.64 -4.73 -32.92
C ALA A 203 -3.52 -5.25 -34.35
N VAL A 204 -2.58 -4.66 -35.10
CA VAL A 204 -2.32 -5.00 -36.50
C VAL A 204 -1.27 -6.11 -36.56
N ASP A 205 -1.43 -7.04 -37.50
CA ASP A 205 -0.43 -8.05 -37.81
C ASP A 205 0.51 -7.52 -38.90
N ASP A 206 1.75 -7.25 -38.53
CA ASP A 206 2.77 -6.71 -39.43
C ASP A 206 3.13 -7.65 -40.59
N LEU A 207 2.84 -8.97 -40.50
CA LEU A 207 3.10 -9.95 -41.56
C LEU A 207 1.88 -10.19 -42.47
N ASN A 208 0.70 -9.67 -42.13
CA ASN A 208 -0.47 -9.77 -42.98
C ASN A 208 -0.29 -8.89 -44.23
N LYS A 209 -0.23 -9.51 -45.40
CA LYS A 209 -0.04 -8.83 -46.69
C LYS A 209 -1.33 -8.26 -47.29
N GLY A 210 -2.48 -8.45 -46.62
CA GLY A 210 -3.78 -7.94 -47.07
C GLY A 210 -4.33 -8.61 -48.32
N GLU A 211 -3.90 -9.85 -48.61
CA GLU A 211 -4.32 -10.61 -49.81
C GLU A 211 -5.78 -11.10 -49.72
N GLU A 212 -6.30 -11.34 -48.51
CA GLU A 212 -7.70 -11.72 -48.28
C GLU A 212 -8.45 -10.68 -47.41
N ASP A 213 -7.80 -10.13 -46.38
CA ASP A 213 -8.37 -9.08 -45.52
C ASP A 213 -7.25 -8.20 -44.93
N VAL A 214 -7.45 -6.88 -44.96
CA VAL A 214 -6.57 -5.87 -44.35
C VAL A 214 -6.90 -5.64 -42.86
N GLY A 215 -7.87 -6.40 -42.34
CA GLY A 215 -8.43 -6.25 -41.01
C GLY A 215 -7.44 -6.42 -39.84
N ALA A 216 -7.89 -5.99 -38.67
CA ALA A 216 -7.14 -6.07 -37.43
C ALA A 216 -6.84 -7.53 -37.03
N GLY A 217 -5.60 -7.83 -36.67
CA GLY A 217 -5.21 -9.14 -36.11
C GLY A 217 -5.84 -9.38 -34.73
N HIS A 218 -6.22 -8.31 -34.02
CA HIS A 218 -7.04 -8.36 -32.81
C HIS A 218 -7.81 -7.06 -32.63
N MET A 219 -9.00 -7.13 -32.05
CA MET A 219 -9.80 -5.98 -31.62
C MET A 219 -10.18 -6.15 -30.16
N GLY A 220 -10.23 -5.06 -29.41
CA GLY A 220 -10.67 -5.07 -28.03
C GLY A 220 -11.03 -3.68 -27.53
N ASP A 221 -11.63 -3.65 -26.34
CA ASP A 221 -12.03 -2.42 -25.67
C ASP A 221 -11.27 -2.28 -24.34
N THR A 222 -10.93 -1.05 -23.96
CA THR A 222 -10.47 -0.72 -22.62
C THR A 222 -11.21 0.50 -22.12
N GLU A 223 -11.87 0.36 -20.97
CA GLU A 223 -12.49 1.49 -20.30
C GLU A 223 -11.46 2.36 -19.56
N PHE A 224 -11.65 3.67 -19.60
CA PHE A 224 -10.84 4.66 -18.89
C PHE A 224 -11.66 5.86 -18.44
N ALA A 225 -11.06 6.71 -17.59
CA ALA A 225 -11.60 8.02 -17.26
C ALA A 225 -10.50 8.92 -16.67
N SER A 226 -10.77 10.22 -16.56
CA SER A 226 -9.89 11.18 -15.88
C SER A 226 -10.54 11.76 -14.62
N GLY A 227 -9.74 12.33 -13.73
CA GLY A 227 -10.34 13.05 -12.61
C GLY A 227 -9.42 13.52 -11.51
N ILE A 228 -9.98 14.36 -10.63
CA ILE A 228 -9.31 14.85 -9.43
C ILE A 228 -9.76 13.99 -8.25
N PHE A 229 -8.80 13.36 -7.58
CA PHE A 229 -9.05 12.40 -6.53
C PHE A 229 -8.75 12.99 -5.16
N TYR A 230 -9.70 12.84 -4.23
CA TYR A 230 -9.50 13.12 -2.82
C TYR A 230 -8.99 11.87 -2.10
N THR A 231 -7.82 11.99 -1.49
CA THR A 231 -7.20 10.94 -0.67
C THR A 231 -7.10 11.41 0.79
N TYR A 232 -7.50 10.54 1.71
CA TYR A 232 -7.43 10.79 3.15
C TYR A 232 -6.58 9.71 3.84
N ILE A 233 -5.64 10.15 4.67
CA ILE A 233 -4.80 9.30 5.51
C ILE A 233 -4.87 9.84 6.94
N ASN A 234 -5.05 8.97 7.91
CA ASN A 234 -4.88 9.27 9.33
C ASN A 234 -3.82 8.34 9.92
N ILE A 235 -2.90 8.88 10.73
CA ILE A 235 -1.84 8.13 11.39
C ILE A 235 -1.94 8.39 12.90
N ASP A 236 -2.16 7.32 13.67
CA ASP A 236 -2.00 7.33 15.13
C ASP A 236 -0.51 7.19 15.46
N ARG A 237 0.12 8.32 15.77
CA ARG A 237 1.56 8.41 16.04
C ARG A 237 1.94 7.72 17.35
N THR A 238 1.03 7.68 18.32
CA THR A 238 1.22 6.97 19.59
C THR A 238 1.23 5.46 19.35
N LEU A 239 0.24 4.94 18.62
CA LEU A 239 0.20 3.51 18.26
C LEU A 239 1.39 3.13 17.37
N LEU A 240 1.80 3.98 16.44
CA LEU A 240 2.98 3.72 15.61
C LEU A 240 4.26 3.57 16.45
N ASN A 241 4.47 4.46 17.42
CA ASN A 241 5.61 4.35 18.33
C ASN A 241 5.54 3.08 19.18
N GLU A 242 4.35 2.71 19.67
CA GLU A 242 4.15 1.48 20.44
C GLU A 242 4.46 0.23 19.61
N ASN A 243 3.97 0.18 18.37
CA ASN A 243 4.22 -0.92 17.44
C ASN A 243 5.72 -1.06 17.10
N LEU A 244 6.50 0.02 17.17
CA LEU A 244 7.93 0.05 16.81
C LEU A 244 8.86 0.11 18.02
N LYS A 245 8.34 0.03 19.25
CA LYS A 245 9.15 0.15 20.49
C LYS A 245 10.29 -0.87 20.55
N GLY A 246 10.05 -2.07 20.03
CA GLY A 246 11.00 -3.18 20.01
C GLY A 246 12.13 -3.05 18.99
N ALA A 247 12.07 -2.06 18.09
CA ALA A 247 13.08 -1.85 17.06
C ALA A 247 14.38 -1.22 17.59
N GLY A 248 14.35 -0.59 18.77
CA GLY A 248 15.49 0.13 19.35
C GLY A 248 15.84 1.46 18.67
N ASP A 249 15.32 1.74 17.48
CA ASP A 249 15.46 3.02 16.76
C ASP A 249 14.28 3.96 17.07
N LYS A 250 14.52 4.95 17.94
CA LYS A 250 13.52 5.96 18.34
C LYS A 250 13.05 6.84 17.17
N GLU A 251 13.81 6.91 16.08
CA GLU A 251 13.49 7.73 14.91
C GLU A 251 12.75 6.94 13.82
N LEU A 252 12.61 5.61 13.97
CA LEU A 252 11.98 4.76 12.95
C LEU A 252 10.53 5.16 12.66
N ALA A 253 9.76 5.55 13.69
CA ALA A 253 8.39 6.04 13.50
C ALA A 253 8.35 7.33 12.68
N LYS A 254 9.27 8.28 12.94
CA LYS A 254 9.39 9.52 12.15
C LYS A 254 9.79 9.21 10.70
N LYS A 255 10.76 8.31 10.48
CA LYS A 255 11.15 7.83 9.14
C LYS A 255 9.95 7.20 8.41
N ALA A 256 9.17 6.38 9.10
CA ALA A 256 8.00 5.69 8.56
C ALA A 256 6.89 6.66 8.13
N ILE A 257 6.58 7.65 8.98
CA ILE A 257 5.65 8.74 8.64
C ILE A 257 6.17 9.48 7.41
N ARG A 258 7.43 9.92 7.42
CA ARG A 258 8.01 10.71 6.32
C ARG A 258 7.97 9.94 5.00
N ALA A 259 8.36 8.66 5.02
CA ALA A 259 8.33 7.78 3.86
C ALA A 259 6.91 7.57 3.33
N LEU A 260 5.92 7.36 4.22
CA LEU A 260 4.52 7.21 3.83
C LEU A 260 3.96 8.48 3.19
N VAL A 261 4.14 9.64 3.82
CA VAL A 261 3.63 10.93 3.29
C VAL A 261 4.29 11.26 1.96
N GLN A 262 5.61 11.05 1.84
CA GLN A 262 6.34 11.31 0.60
C GLN A 262 5.88 10.38 -0.52
N ALA A 263 5.73 9.08 -0.24
CA ALA A 263 5.21 8.12 -1.21
C ALA A 263 3.76 8.43 -1.60
N ALA A 264 2.91 8.81 -0.65
CA ALA A 264 1.53 9.21 -0.93
C ALA A 264 1.45 10.46 -1.84
N ALA A 265 2.39 11.39 -1.70
CA ALA A 265 2.46 12.62 -2.50
C ALA A 265 3.02 12.41 -3.91
N THR A 266 3.84 11.38 -4.14
CA THR A 266 4.64 11.26 -5.36
C THR A 266 4.45 9.97 -6.14
N VAL A 267 3.75 8.97 -5.57
CA VAL A 267 3.61 7.64 -6.18
C VAL A 267 2.15 7.34 -6.50
N ALA A 268 1.89 7.19 -7.80
CA ALA A 268 0.61 6.76 -8.35
C ALA A 268 0.49 5.22 -8.42
N PRO A 269 -0.73 4.65 -8.38
CA PRO A 269 -0.96 3.25 -8.74
C PRO A 269 -0.47 2.92 -10.16
N THR A 270 0.00 1.69 -10.37
CA THR A 270 0.62 1.26 -11.64
C THR A 270 -0.34 0.58 -12.61
N GLY A 271 -1.64 0.51 -12.30
CA GLY A 271 -2.64 -0.13 -13.15
C GLY A 271 -2.70 0.52 -14.53
N LYS A 272 -2.50 -0.27 -15.60
CA LYS A 272 -2.48 0.17 -17.00
C LYS A 272 -1.56 1.38 -17.28
N GLN A 273 -0.61 1.67 -16.39
CA GLN A 273 0.21 2.88 -16.44
C GLN A 273 1.01 3.01 -17.74
N ASN A 274 1.53 1.89 -18.28
CA ASN A 274 2.29 1.90 -19.53
C ASN A 274 1.44 2.24 -20.76
N SER A 275 0.13 1.98 -20.71
CA SER A 275 -0.80 2.31 -21.81
C SER A 275 -1.29 3.76 -21.74
N PHE A 276 -1.38 4.34 -20.55
CA PHE A 276 -2.00 5.67 -20.34
C PHE A 276 -1.03 6.78 -19.91
N GLY A 277 0.22 6.48 -19.54
CA GLY A 277 1.18 7.50 -19.09
C GLY A 277 0.73 8.26 -17.82
N SER A 278 -0.03 7.61 -16.94
CA SER A 278 -0.88 8.28 -15.94
C SER A 278 -0.20 8.68 -14.62
N ARG A 279 1.11 8.90 -14.59
CA ARG A 279 1.81 9.29 -13.35
C ARG A 279 1.50 10.74 -13.01
N ALA A 280 1.19 11.00 -11.74
CA ALA A 280 0.93 12.35 -11.23
C ALA A 280 1.40 12.47 -9.79
N TYR A 281 1.74 13.70 -9.39
CA TYR A 281 2.01 14.07 -8.00
C TYR A 281 0.76 14.72 -7.39
N ALA A 282 0.69 14.75 -6.06
CA ALA A 282 -0.34 15.50 -5.36
C ALA A 282 -0.20 16.99 -5.68
N HIS A 283 -1.33 17.60 -6.08
CA HIS A 283 -1.40 19.01 -6.47
C HIS A 283 -1.73 19.91 -5.27
N TYR A 284 -2.39 19.35 -4.25
CA TYR A 284 -2.64 20.02 -2.99
C TYR A 284 -2.52 19.02 -1.85
N ILE A 285 -1.89 19.43 -0.74
CA ILE A 285 -1.87 18.67 0.51
C ILE A 285 -2.21 19.62 1.65
N MET A 286 -3.10 19.18 2.53
CA MET A 286 -3.32 19.76 3.84
C MET A 286 -3.04 18.70 4.90
N ALA A 287 -2.10 19.00 5.80
CA ALA A 287 -1.77 18.16 6.93
C ALA A 287 -2.26 18.83 8.23
N GLU A 288 -3.05 18.12 9.03
CA GLU A 288 -3.53 18.57 10.34
C GLU A 288 -2.94 17.70 11.46
N LEU A 289 -2.48 18.34 12.55
CA LEU A 289 -2.01 17.67 13.77
C LEU A 289 -2.90 18.01 14.96
N GLY A 290 -3.22 17.04 15.79
CA GLY A 290 -3.91 17.24 17.07
C GLY A 290 -4.17 15.94 17.83
N ASP A 291 -4.77 16.07 19.01
CA ASP A 291 -5.10 14.92 19.89
C ASP A 291 -6.56 14.48 19.83
N GLN A 292 -7.41 15.26 19.17
CA GLN A 292 -8.84 14.96 19.03
C GLN A 292 -9.08 13.81 18.06
N GLN A 293 -10.29 13.23 18.13
CA GLN A 293 -10.71 12.18 17.20
C GLN A 293 -10.49 12.64 15.74
N PRO A 294 -9.75 11.87 14.93
CA PRO A 294 -9.51 12.21 13.54
C PRO A 294 -10.82 12.13 12.74
N ARG A 295 -10.94 13.00 11.74
CA ARG A 295 -12.12 13.19 10.89
C ARG A 295 -11.72 13.32 9.43
N SER A 296 -12.43 12.63 8.54
CA SER A 296 -12.28 12.89 7.11
C SER A 296 -13.05 14.14 6.72
N LEU A 297 -12.51 14.91 5.78
CA LEU A 297 -13.18 16.04 5.15
C LEU A 297 -13.92 15.64 3.86
N SER A 298 -14.26 14.36 3.70
CA SER A 298 -15.01 13.84 2.54
C SER A 298 -16.37 14.53 2.34
N LEU A 299 -16.92 15.15 3.39
CA LEU A 299 -18.13 15.97 3.33
C LEU A 299 -18.05 17.07 2.25
N ALA A 300 -16.84 17.59 1.98
CA ALA A 300 -16.57 18.56 0.90
C ALA A 300 -17.00 18.07 -0.48
N TYR A 301 -17.10 16.75 -0.68
CA TYR A 301 -17.33 16.15 -1.99
C TYR A 301 -18.58 15.29 -2.05
N VAL A 302 -19.44 15.35 -1.01
CA VAL A 302 -20.78 14.75 -1.09
C VAL A 302 -21.53 15.39 -2.26
N LYS A 303 -21.60 16.72 -2.31
CA LYS A 303 -21.99 17.42 -3.54
C LYS A 303 -20.82 17.35 -4.53
N ALA A 304 -21.09 16.89 -5.75
CA ALA A 304 -20.08 16.88 -6.81
C ALA A 304 -19.54 18.28 -7.09
N VAL A 305 -18.22 18.40 -7.17
CA VAL A 305 -17.57 19.61 -7.67
C VAL A 305 -17.93 19.78 -9.15
N GLN A 306 -18.20 21.03 -9.53
CA GLN A 306 -18.61 21.45 -10.87
C GLN A 306 -17.85 22.72 -11.27
N GLY A 307 -17.97 23.12 -12.54
CA GLY A 307 -17.31 24.30 -13.11
C GLY A 307 -15.97 23.98 -13.78
N ASP A 308 -15.40 24.99 -14.43
CA ASP A 308 -14.21 24.81 -15.29
C ASP A 308 -12.92 24.69 -14.48
N ASP A 309 -12.77 25.47 -13.40
CA ASP A 309 -11.61 25.41 -12.51
C ASP A 309 -11.80 24.36 -11.41
N MET A 310 -11.93 23.10 -11.82
CA MET A 310 -12.29 22.00 -10.93
C MET A 310 -11.29 21.82 -9.77
N LEU A 311 -10.00 22.02 -10.00
CA LEU A 311 -8.99 21.83 -8.95
C LEU A 311 -9.05 22.95 -7.91
N GLN A 312 -9.11 24.22 -8.33
CA GLN A 312 -9.27 25.33 -7.40
C GLN A 312 -10.59 25.23 -6.61
N ASN A 313 -11.69 24.88 -7.29
CA ASN A 313 -12.98 24.69 -6.64
C ASN A 313 -12.95 23.54 -5.62
N SER A 314 -12.18 22.49 -5.89
CA SER A 314 -11.99 21.37 -4.97
C SER A 314 -11.21 21.78 -3.73
N ILE A 315 -10.11 22.54 -3.91
CA ILE A 315 -9.31 23.09 -2.80
C ILE A 315 -10.19 23.99 -1.93
N GLN A 316 -10.93 24.92 -2.54
CA GLN A 316 -11.81 25.82 -1.80
C GLN A 316 -12.89 25.06 -1.02
N SER A 317 -13.54 24.07 -1.64
CA SER A 317 -14.57 23.28 -0.98
C SER A 317 -14.03 22.47 0.21
N LEU A 318 -12.77 22.02 0.14
CA LEU A 318 -12.10 21.32 1.24
C LEU A 318 -11.84 22.26 2.41
N SER A 319 -11.25 23.42 2.14
CA SER A 319 -10.95 24.45 3.13
C SER A 319 -12.22 24.98 3.80
N ASP A 320 -13.26 25.27 3.01
CA ASP A 320 -14.56 25.72 3.50
C ASP A 320 -15.18 24.74 4.49
N ILE A 321 -15.15 23.44 4.19
CA ILE A 321 -15.69 22.43 5.08
C ILE A 321 -14.84 22.29 6.34
N ARG A 322 -13.52 22.33 6.20
CA ARG A 322 -12.61 22.33 7.35
C ARG A 322 -12.91 23.48 8.31
N ASP A 323 -13.06 24.69 7.77
CA ASP A 323 -13.33 25.90 8.57
C ASP A 323 -14.74 25.89 9.17
N ARG A 324 -15.77 25.47 8.42
CA ARG A 324 -17.13 25.30 8.97
C ARG A 324 -17.17 24.25 10.07
N MET A 325 -16.41 23.16 9.94
CA MET A 325 -16.28 22.18 11.02
C MET A 325 -15.64 22.80 12.25
N GLU A 326 -14.58 23.60 12.10
CA GLU A 326 -13.97 24.30 13.25
C GLU A 326 -14.91 25.32 13.90
N GLN A 327 -15.74 26.01 13.11
CA GLN A 327 -16.73 26.94 13.64
C GLN A 327 -17.80 26.24 14.49
N VAL A 328 -18.23 25.03 14.08
CA VAL A 328 -19.32 24.30 14.73
C VAL A 328 -18.83 23.44 15.89
N TYR A 329 -17.73 22.71 15.72
CA TYR A 329 -17.20 21.79 16.72
C TYR A 329 -16.13 22.43 17.64
N GLY A 330 -15.71 23.66 17.33
CA GLY A 330 -14.53 24.28 17.94
C GLY A 330 -13.25 23.84 17.23
N LYS A 331 -12.09 24.24 17.76
CA LYS A 331 -10.77 23.96 17.17
C LYS A 331 -10.58 22.46 16.94
N CYS A 332 -10.60 22.00 15.69
CA CYS A 332 -10.53 20.58 15.34
C CYS A 332 -9.09 20.09 15.07
N SER A 333 -8.17 21.03 14.85
CA SER A 333 -6.75 20.77 14.64
C SER A 333 -5.92 21.78 15.43
N GLU A 334 -4.79 21.36 15.98
CA GLU A 334 -3.92 22.25 16.76
C GLU A 334 -2.93 23.01 15.90
N ALA A 335 -2.48 22.38 14.83
CA ALA A 335 -1.62 22.96 13.82
C ALA A 335 -1.99 22.41 12.44
N VAL A 336 -1.73 23.21 11.40
CA VAL A 336 -2.00 22.88 10.01
C VAL A 336 -0.82 23.33 9.15
N ALA A 337 -0.48 22.54 8.14
CA ALA A 337 0.42 22.93 7.07
C ALA A 337 -0.21 22.58 5.72
N THR A 338 0.04 23.41 4.70
CA THR A 338 -0.49 23.19 3.34
C THR A 338 0.60 23.37 2.29
N MET A 339 0.41 22.72 1.14
CA MET A 339 1.13 23.03 -0.09
C MET A 339 0.12 23.08 -1.24
N ASN A 340 0.33 23.98 -2.19
CA ASN A 340 -0.57 24.21 -3.31
C ASN A 340 0.21 24.45 -4.60
N VAL A 341 0.13 23.50 -5.54
CA VAL A 341 0.80 23.58 -6.84
C VAL A 341 0.21 24.68 -7.74
N LEU A 342 -1.07 25.02 -7.58
CA LEU A 342 -1.70 26.07 -8.40
C LEU A 342 -1.20 27.48 -8.06
N THR A 343 -0.96 27.75 -6.77
CA THR A 343 -0.46 29.06 -6.30
C THR A 343 1.06 29.09 -6.19
N GLY A 344 1.73 27.93 -6.17
CA GLY A 344 3.17 27.83 -5.91
C GLY A 344 3.54 28.04 -4.43
N GLU A 345 2.58 27.92 -3.52
CA GLU A 345 2.77 28.17 -2.09
C GLU A 345 3.03 26.87 -1.30
N GLY A 346 3.90 26.98 -0.30
CA GLY A 346 4.36 25.86 0.50
C GLY A 346 5.22 24.87 -0.30
N SER A 347 5.62 23.78 0.35
CA SER A 347 6.46 22.76 -0.27
C SER A 347 6.24 21.38 0.34
N LEU A 348 6.55 20.34 -0.42
CA LEU A 348 6.54 18.98 0.10
C LEU A 348 7.51 18.83 1.29
N GLN A 349 8.66 19.50 1.26
CA GLN A 349 9.63 19.41 2.35
C GLN A 349 9.10 20.02 3.65
N GLU A 350 8.38 21.14 3.59
CA GLU A 350 7.70 21.73 4.75
C GLU A 350 6.61 20.80 5.30
N ILE A 351 5.81 20.18 4.42
CA ILE A 351 4.82 19.17 4.83
C ILE A 351 5.50 17.99 5.53
N LEU A 352 6.59 17.46 4.98
CA LEU A 352 7.31 16.33 5.57
C LEU A 352 7.90 16.68 6.94
N ASN A 353 8.46 17.89 7.09
CA ASN A 353 8.98 18.37 8.38
C ASN A 353 7.84 18.56 9.40
N PHE A 354 6.71 19.11 8.96
CA PHE A 354 5.52 19.28 9.80
C PHE A 354 4.99 17.95 10.33
N CYS A 355 4.86 16.93 9.47
CA CYS A 355 4.32 15.61 9.83
C CYS A 355 5.11 14.88 10.93
N VAL A 356 6.39 15.22 11.13
CA VAL A 356 7.26 14.58 12.13
C VAL A 356 7.59 15.49 13.31
N ALA A 357 7.08 16.73 13.32
CA ALA A 357 7.29 17.69 14.41
C ALA A 357 6.68 17.20 15.73
N GLU A 358 7.37 17.48 16.84
CA GLU A 358 7.01 16.97 18.18
C GLU A 358 5.78 17.64 18.81
#